data_AF-A0A920KEF6-F1
#
_entry.id   AF-A0A920KEF6-F1
#
_cell.length_a   1.000
_cell.length_b   1.000
_cell.length_c   1.000
_cell.angle_alpha   90.00
_cell.angle_beta   90.00
_cell.angle_gamma   90.00
#
_symmetry.space_group_name_H-M   'P 1'
#
loop_
_entity.id
_entity.type
_entity.pdbx_description
1 polymer ?
#
loop_
_entity_poly.entity_id
_entity_poly.type
_entity_poly.pdbx_seq_one_letter_code
_entity_poly.pdbx_strand_id
1 'polypeptide(L)'
;MGDFNDDPISPSIKDFLKAKMDANNVNSGELYNTMGMHYKKGIGTLAYRDQWNLFDQFIVTSSLLDQKKNYNDLTFYRSVIFNKPFLKNKKGNFKGYPFRTYVGSTFMGGYSDHFPVYLFLVKKV
;
A
#
# COMPACT_ATOMS: atom_id res chain seq x y z
N MET A 1 -4.40 -9.24 -1.81
CA MET A 1 -4.06 -8.18 -0.85
C MET A 1 -3.11 -8.76 0.18
N GLY A 2 -2.18 -7.97 0.69
CA GLY A 2 -1.28 -8.42 1.76
C GLY A 2 0.15 -7.92 1.56
N ASP A 3 1.06 -8.46 2.35
CA ASP A 3 2.50 -8.25 2.22
C ASP A 3 3.03 -9.12 1.06
N PHE A 4 3.53 -8.49 0.01
CA PHE A 4 4.12 -9.16 -1.15
C PHE A 4 5.63 -9.35 -1.06
N ASN A 5 6.30 -8.80 -0.03
CA ASN A 5 7.76 -8.70 0.08
C ASN A 5 8.45 -8.02 -1.14
N ASP A 6 7.69 -7.26 -1.91
CA ASP A 6 8.13 -6.63 -3.14
C ASP A 6 7.51 -5.25 -3.28
N ASP A 7 8.20 -4.32 -3.94
CA ASP A 7 7.66 -2.99 -4.23
C ASP A 7 6.74 -3.03 -5.47
N PRO A 8 5.85 -2.03 -5.67
CA PRO A 8 5.01 -1.94 -6.87
C PRO A 8 5.77 -1.96 -8.21
N ILE A 9 7.07 -1.66 -8.18
CA ILE A 9 7.94 -1.68 -9.36
C ILE A 9 8.77 -2.96 -9.50
N SER A 10 8.77 -3.84 -8.48
CA SER A 10 9.49 -5.11 -8.53
C SER A 10 9.01 -5.94 -9.72
N PRO A 11 9.90 -6.72 -10.37
CA PRO A 11 9.53 -7.54 -11.52
C PRO A 11 8.34 -8.48 -11.26
N SER A 12 8.28 -9.10 -10.07
CA SER A 12 7.17 -9.97 -9.65
C SER A 12 5.81 -9.28 -9.76
N ILE A 13 5.71 -8.01 -9.39
CA ILE A 13 4.47 -7.22 -9.40
C ILE A 13 4.22 -6.59 -10.78
N LYS A 14 5.26 -5.94 -11.33
CA LYS A 14 5.14 -5.14 -12.55
C LYS A 14 5.16 -5.97 -13.83
N ASP A 15 6.03 -6.97 -13.92
CA ASP A 15 6.32 -7.68 -15.17
C ASP A 15 5.60 -9.04 -15.22
N PHE A 16 5.53 -9.75 -14.09
CA PHE A 16 4.88 -11.06 -14.00
C PHE A 16 3.39 -10.96 -13.67
N LEU A 17 3.04 -10.30 -12.56
CA LEU A 17 1.64 -10.05 -12.19
C LEU A 17 0.98 -8.99 -13.10
N LYS A 18 1.79 -8.17 -13.77
CA LYS A 18 1.34 -7.11 -14.70
C LYS A 18 0.35 -6.13 -14.07
N ALA A 19 0.52 -5.86 -12.77
CA ALA A 19 -0.35 -4.94 -12.05
C ALA A 19 0.02 -3.49 -12.38
N LYS A 20 -0.82 -2.83 -13.18
CA LYS A 20 -0.56 -1.47 -13.65
C LYS A 20 -0.76 -0.45 -12.53
N MET A 21 0.05 0.60 -12.52
CA MET A 21 -0.05 1.68 -11.53
C MET A 21 -0.87 2.90 -12.01
N ASP A 22 -1.31 2.90 -13.26
CA ASP A 22 -2.16 3.95 -13.83
C ASP A 22 -3.55 3.38 -14.11
N ALA A 23 -4.54 3.85 -13.36
CA ALA A 23 -5.93 3.39 -13.47
C ALA A 23 -6.54 3.68 -14.85
N ASN A 24 -6.10 4.73 -15.55
CA ASN A 24 -6.61 5.09 -16.88
C ASN A 24 -6.10 4.15 -17.98
N ASN A 25 -5.08 3.35 -17.69
CA ASN A 25 -4.46 2.42 -18.64
C ASN A 25 -4.76 0.95 -18.27
N VAL A 26 -5.83 0.69 -17.52
CA VAL A 26 -6.24 -0.67 -17.13
C VAL A 26 -7.42 -1.10 -18.00
N ASN A 27 -7.19 -2.09 -18.86
CA ASN A 27 -8.18 -2.71 -19.73
C ASN A 27 -8.96 -3.81 -18.99
N SER A 28 -10.05 -4.27 -19.60
CA SER A 28 -10.83 -5.39 -19.08
C SER A 28 -9.96 -6.65 -18.91
N GLY A 29 -10.02 -7.27 -17.74
CA GLY A 29 -9.24 -8.46 -17.39
C GLY A 29 -7.83 -8.18 -16.85
N GLU A 30 -7.39 -6.91 -16.84
CA GLU A 30 -6.10 -6.53 -16.28
C GLU A 30 -6.20 -6.16 -14.79
N LEU A 31 -5.03 -6.08 -14.15
CA LEU A 31 -4.88 -5.76 -12.74
C LEU A 31 -4.40 -4.32 -12.54
N TYR A 32 -4.93 -3.68 -11.50
CA TYR A 32 -4.54 -2.37 -11.06
C TYR A 32 -3.94 -2.42 -9.65
N ASN A 33 -2.72 -1.91 -9.51
CA ASN A 33 -2.07 -1.73 -8.23
C ASN A 33 -2.48 -0.38 -7.64
N THR A 34 -3.40 -0.42 -6.69
CA THR A 34 -3.94 0.78 -6.02
C THR A 34 -2.90 1.49 -5.14
N MET A 35 -1.76 0.87 -4.88
CA MET A 35 -0.70 1.39 -4.02
C MET A 35 0.43 2.08 -4.80
N GLY A 36 0.48 1.91 -6.12
CA GLY A 36 1.55 2.45 -6.97
C GLY A 36 1.73 3.96 -6.87
N MET A 37 0.64 4.72 -6.67
CA MET A 37 0.73 6.18 -6.50
C MET A 37 1.31 6.61 -5.15
N HIS A 38 1.17 5.80 -4.10
CA HIS A 38 1.84 6.05 -2.82
C HIS A 38 3.35 5.82 -2.96
N TYR A 39 3.73 4.72 -3.63
CA TYR A 39 5.13 4.42 -3.92
C TYR A 39 5.82 5.51 -4.73
N LYS A 40 5.19 6.01 -5.81
CA LYS A 40 5.72 7.13 -6.60
C LYS A 40 5.93 8.41 -5.79
N LYS A 41 5.20 8.59 -4.69
CA LYS A 41 5.35 9.72 -3.76
C LYS A 41 6.41 9.46 -2.66
N GLY A 42 7.10 8.33 -2.71
CA GLY A 42 8.06 7.91 -1.69
C GLY A 42 7.41 7.48 -0.37
N ILE A 43 6.14 7.09 -0.39
CA ILE A 43 5.40 6.66 0.81
C ILE A 43 5.39 5.13 0.85
N GLY A 44 6.06 4.56 1.86
CA GLY A 44 6.11 3.12 2.12
C GLY A 44 5.27 2.69 3.31
N THR A 45 5.13 1.38 3.49
CA THR A 45 4.57 0.75 4.69
C THR A 45 5.64 0.38 5.69
N LEU A 46 6.87 0.13 5.24
CA LEU A 46 8.00 -0.16 6.11
C LEU A 46 9.24 0.64 5.69
N ALA A 47 10.21 0.70 6.60
CA ALA A 47 11.50 1.33 6.34
C ALA A 47 12.65 0.42 6.77
N TYR A 48 13.61 0.22 5.87
CA TYR A 48 14.80 -0.58 6.08
C TYR A 48 16.02 0.09 5.44
N ARG A 49 17.13 0.19 6.19
CA ARG A 49 18.37 0.86 5.74
C ARG A 49 18.12 2.23 5.11
N ASP A 50 17.26 3.02 5.75
CA ASP A 50 16.87 4.37 5.34
C ASP A 50 16.19 4.47 3.96
N GLN A 51 15.60 3.35 3.51
CA GLN A 51 14.75 3.28 2.35
C GLN A 51 13.32 2.91 2.75
N TRP A 52 12.35 3.55 2.14
CA TRP A 52 10.94 3.22 2.27
C TRP A 52 10.56 2.15 1.25
N ASN A 53 9.97 1.06 1.71
CA ASN A 53 9.40 0.02 0.86
C ASN A 53 7.88 -0.06 1.06
N LEU A 54 7.16 -0.48 0.02
CA LEU A 54 5.72 -0.62 -0.02
C LEU A 54 5.32 -2.06 -0.33
N PHE A 55 5.60 -2.96 0.61
CA PHE A 55 5.31 -4.38 0.45
C PHE A 55 3.83 -4.72 0.67
N ASP A 56 3.16 -4.01 1.59
CA ASP A 56 1.73 -4.21 1.85
C ASP A 56 0.90 -3.56 0.75
N GLN A 57 0.36 -4.38 -0.14
CA GLN A 57 -0.29 -3.94 -1.37
C GLN A 57 -1.72 -4.45 -1.56
N PHE A 58 -2.54 -3.58 -2.14
CA PHE A 58 -3.85 -3.90 -2.69
C PHE A 58 -3.80 -3.82 -4.21
N ILE A 59 -4.01 -4.97 -4.85
CA ILE A 59 -4.12 -5.13 -6.30
C ILE A 59 -5.54 -5.60 -6.59
N VAL A 60 -6.23 -4.88 -7.46
CA VAL A 60 -7.65 -5.10 -7.79
C VAL A 60 -7.82 -5.41 -9.27
N THR A 61 -8.87 -6.12 -9.62
CA THR A 61 -9.26 -6.36 -11.00
C THR A 61 -9.88 -5.11 -11.63
N SER A 62 -9.82 -5.01 -12.95
CA SER A 62 -10.47 -3.94 -13.72
C SER A 62 -11.97 -3.78 -13.43
N SER A 63 -12.65 -4.84 -12.99
CA SER A 63 -14.08 -4.82 -12.63
C SER A 63 -14.41 -3.96 -11.40
N LEU A 64 -13.44 -3.70 -10.51
CA LEU A 64 -13.61 -2.76 -9.39
C LEU A 64 -13.26 -1.32 -9.77
N LEU A 65 -12.84 -1.07 -11.02
CA LEU A 65 -12.57 0.27 -11.51
C LEU A 65 -13.79 0.81 -12.24
N ASP A 66 -14.25 1.97 -11.82
CA ASP A 66 -15.28 2.70 -12.55
C ASP A 66 -14.66 3.88 -13.29
N GLN A 67 -14.32 3.65 -14.56
CA GLN A 67 -13.80 4.69 -15.45
C GLN A 67 -14.79 5.85 -15.64
N LYS A 68 -16.10 5.58 -15.48
CA LYS A 68 -17.17 6.58 -15.65
C LYS A 68 -17.49 7.34 -14.36
N LYS A 69 -16.98 6.89 -13.20
CA LYS A 69 -17.23 7.47 -11.87
C LYS A 69 -18.74 7.65 -11.57
N ASN A 70 -19.58 6.74 -12.06
CA ASN A 70 -21.00 6.68 -11.75
C ASN A 70 -21.30 6.01 -10.40
N TYR A 71 -20.38 5.17 -9.91
CA TYR A 71 -20.46 4.43 -8.65
C TYR A 71 -21.75 3.59 -8.52
N ASN A 72 -22.29 3.09 -9.63
CA ASN A 72 -23.51 2.26 -9.64
C ASN A 72 -23.31 0.92 -8.92
N ASP A 73 -22.08 0.40 -8.94
CA ASP A 73 -21.66 -0.82 -8.27
C ASP A 73 -20.51 -0.55 -7.28
N LEU A 74 -20.15 -1.58 -6.51
CA LEU A 74 -19.04 -1.51 -5.56
C LEU A 74 -17.73 -1.21 -6.29
N THR A 75 -17.18 -0.02 -6.05
CA THR A 75 -16.10 0.56 -6.85
C THR A 75 -14.95 1.01 -5.97
N PHE A 76 -13.71 0.77 -6.42
CA PHE A 76 -12.52 1.33 -5.78
C PHE A 76 -12.54 2.86 -5.79
N TYR A 77 -12.42 3.45 -4.61
CA TYR A 77 -12.37 4.91 -4.44
C TYR A 77 -10.96 5.41 -4.14
N ARG A 78 -10.30 4.84 -3.12
CA ARG A 78 -8.91 5.17 -2.77
C ARG A 78 -8.30 4.12 -1.85
N SER A 79 -6.98 4.04 -1.84
CA SER A 79 -6.17 3.29 -0.89
C SER A 79 -5.47 4.24 0.09
N VAL A 80 -5.17 3.76 1.29
CA VAL A 80 -4.54 4.55 2.36
C VAL A 80 -3.50 3.71 3.10
N ILE A 81 -2.34 4.33 3.34
CA ILE A 81 -1.34 3.86 4.31
C ILE A 81 -1.59 4.59 5.63
N PHE A 82 -1.98 3.85 6.66
CA PHE A 82 -2.35 4.39 7.96
C PHE A 82 -1.11 4.64 8.83
N ASN A 83 -0.58 5.87 8.76
CA ASN A 83 0.69 6.23 9.40
C ASN A 83 0.52 7.28 10.53
N LYS A 84 -0.45 7.06 11.44
CA LYS A 84 -0.72 7.99 12.55
C LYS A 84 0.49 8.14 13.49
N PRO A 85 0.63 9.28 14.19
CA PRO A 85 1.80 9.55 15.04
C PRO A 85 2.09 8.50 16.12
N PHE A 86 1.06 7.84 16.66
CA PHE A 86 1.24 6.79 17.67
C PHE A 86 1.80 5.48 17.11
N LEU A 87 1.72 5.27 15.80
CA LEU A 87 2.32 4.14 15.09
C LEU A 87 3.77 4.40 14.69
N LYS A 88 4.33 5.56 15.03
CA LYS A 88 5.67 5.99 14.61
C LYS A 88 6.62 6.06 15.79
N ASN A 89 7.87 5.69 15.55
CA ASN A 89 8.97 5.99 16.45
C ASN A 89 9.08 7.51 16.63
N LYS A 90 9.03 7.97 17.88
CA LYS A 90 8.96 9.40 18.20
C LYS A 90 10.33 10.09 18.26
N LYS A 91 11.40 9.33 18.53
CA LYS A 91 12.75 9.82 18.83
C LYS A 91 13.83 8.87 18.29
N GLY A 92 15.08 9.32 18.34
CA GLY A 92 16.26 8.53 17.93
C GLY A 92 16.41 8.41 16.41
N ASN A 93 17.34 7.56 15.99
CA ASN A 93 17.72 7.39 14.58
C ASN A 93 16.58 6.88 13.70
N PHE A 94 15.60 6.18 14.28
CA PHE A 94 14.44 5.64 13.56
C PHE A 94 13.20 6.55 13.64
N LYS A 95 13.35 7.83 14.00
CA LYS A 95 12.22 8.76 14.13
C LYS A 95 11.41 8.80 12.82
N GLY A 96 10.10 8.58 12.94
CA GLY A 96 9.17 8.52 11.82
C GLY A 96 8.92 7.12 11.25
N TYR A 97 9.75 6.13 11.59
CA TYR A 97 9.60 4.75 11.11
C TYR A 97 8.46 4.07 11.87
N PRO A 98 7.89 2.97 11.35
CA PRO A 98 6.93 2.17 12.11
C PRO A 98 7.46 1.82 13.51
N PHE A 99 6.62 2.04 14.51
CA PHE A 99 6.92 1.69 15.89
C PHE A 99 6.77 0.19 16.06
N ARG A 100 7.87 -0.52 15.80
CA ARG A 100 7.94 -1.99 15.80
C ARG A 100 7.86 -2.60 17.18
N THR A 101 7.32 -3.81 17.23
CA THR A 101 7.16 -4.59 18.46
C THR A 101 8.50 -5.09 19.00
N TYR A 102 9.40 -5.53 18.12
CA TYR A 102 10.72 -6.05 18.48
C TYR A 102 11.85 -5.45 17.61
N VAL A 103 13.05 -5.38 18.19
CA VAL A 103 14.32 -5.18 17.48
C VAL A 103 15.25 -6.33 17.87
N GLY A 104 15.48 -7.26 16.94
CA GLY A 104 16.13 -8.53 17.29
C GLY A 104 15.34 -9.25 18.38
N SER A 105 15.98 -9.54 19.50
CA SER A 105 15.35 -10.15 20.68
C SER A 105 14.77 -9.15 21.68
N THR A 106 14.94 -7.84 21.46
CA THR A 106 14.50 -6.80 22.40
C THR A 106 13.06 -6.37 22.11
N PHE A 107 12.18 -6.49 23.10
CA PHE A 107 10.82 -5.96 23.03
C PHE A 107 10.81 -4.44 23.19
N MET A 108 10.18 -3.74 22.24
CA MET A 108 10.13 -2.28 22.18
C MET A 108 8.78 -1.70 22.63
N GLY A 109 7.74 -2.53 22.72
CA GLY A 109 6.38 -2.08 23.07
C GLY A 109 5.61 -1.40 21.93
N GLY A 110 6.09 -1.50 20.69
CA GLY A 110 5.39 -1.03 19.50
C GLY A 110 4.32 -1.99 18.99
N TYR A 111 3.73 -1.63 17.84
CA TYR A 111 2.61 -2.34 17.23
C TYR A 111 3.03 -3.28 16.10
N SER A 112 3.87 -2.76 15.18
CA SER A 112 4.28 -3.44 13.96
C SER A 112 5.46 -2.71 13.33
N ASP A 113 6.36 -3.44 12.68
CA ASP A 113 7.40 -2.88 11.81
C ASP A 113 6.87 -2.44 10.44
N HIS A 114 5.58 -2.66 10.17
CA HIS A 114 4.85 -2.19 9.00
C HIS A 114 3.66 -1.28 9.39
N PHE A 115 3.37 -0.26 8.59
CA PHE A 115 2.14 0.52 8.70
C PHE A 115 0.95 -0.25 8.12
N PRO A 116 -0.21 -0.25 8.80
CA PRO A 116 -1.43 -0.84 8.25
C PRO A 116 -1.87 -0.15 6.96
N VAL A 117 -2.48 -0.92 6.06
CA VAL A 117 -3.09 -0.42 4.82
C VAL A 117 -4.56 -0.75 4.78
N TYR A 118 -5.35 0.12 4.16
CA TYR A 118 -6.76 -0.14 3.90
C TYR A 118 -7.22 0.56 2.61
N LEU A 119 -8.32 0.09 2.04
CA LEU A 119 -8.93 0.72 0.88
C LEU A 119 -10.41 1.04 1.13
N PHE A 120 -10.93 1.99 0.37
CA PHE A 120 -12.34 2.31 0.32
C PHE A 120 -12.94 1.76 -0.96
N LEU A 121 -14.00 0.97 -0.80
CA LEU A 121 -14.94 0.66 -1.85
C LEU A 121 -16.23 1.45 -1.60
N VAL A 122 -16.79 2.05 -2.63
CA VAL A 122 -18.00 2.89 -2.52
C VAL A 122 -19.04 2.46 -3.55
N LYS A 123 -20.31 2.70 -3.23
CA LYS A 123 -21.46 2.48 -4.10
C LYS A 123 -22.48 3.59 -3.82
N LYS A 124 -23.05 4.17 -4.88
CA LYS A 124 -24.15 5.13 -4.78
C LYS A 124 -25.41 4.42 -4.27
N VAL A 125 -26.09 5.06 -3.33
CA VAL A 125 -27.40 4.63 -2.80
C VAL A 125 -28.49 5.46 -3.46
#